data_AF-A0A933DMB8-F1
#
_entry.id   AF-A0A933DMB8-F1
#
_cell.length_a   1.000
_cell.length_b   1.000
_cell.length_c   1.000
_cell.angle_alpha   90.00
_cell.angle_beta   90.00
_cell.angle_gamma   90.00
#
_symmetry.space_group_name_H-M   'P 1'
#
loop_
_entity.id
_entity.type
_entity.pdbx_description
1 polymer ?
#
loop_
_entity_poly.entity_id
_entity_poly.type
_entity_poly.pdbx_seq_one_letter_code
_entity_poly.pdbx_strand_id
1 'polypeptide(L)' 'MTQKQWDQHVDHLRSHIIWPASKAEIVAACNGEDVSPEVLNELKRMPDQTFQSESELNKMLVK' A
#
# COMPACT_ATOMS: atom_id res chain seq x y z
N MET A 1 -8.60 0.61 -6.02
CA MET A 1 -8.79 -0.85 -6.01
C MET A 1 -10.08 -1.20 -5.25
N THR A 2 -10.61 -2.42 -5.41
CA THR A 2 -11.74 -2.93 -4.62
C THR A 2 -11.29 -3.47 -3.25
N GLN A 3 -12.21 -3.60 -2.29
CA GLN A 3 -11.90 -4.20 -0.98
C GLN A 3 -11.30 -5.61 -1.11
N LYS A 4 -11.79 -6.41 -2.06
CA LYS A 4 -11.26 -7.76 -2.32
C LYS A 4 -9.80 -7.73 -2.77
N GLN A 5 -9.42 -6.79 -3.64
CA GLN A 5 -8.02 -6.62 -4.06
C GLN A 5 -7.15 -6.16 -2.90
N TRP A 6 -7.66 -5.29 -2.03
CA TRP A 6 -6.95 -4.91 -0.81
C TRP A 6 -6.70 -6.10 0.11
N ASP A 7 -7.72 -6.90 0.40
CA ASP A 7 -7.61 -8.06 1.30
C ASP A 7 -6.60 -9.10 0.78
N GLN A 8 -6.43 -9.21 -0.54
CA GLN A 8 -5.42 -10.09 -1.15
C GLN A 8 -3.98 -9.58 -1.00
N HIS A 9 -3.78 -8.27 -0.79
CA HIS A 9 -2.46 -7.65 -0.77
C HIS A 9 -2.06 -7.14 0.62
N VAL A 10 -3.01 -6.90 1.53
CA VAL A 10 -2.74 -6.33 2.86
C VAL A 10 -1.86 -7.22 3.73
N ASP A 11 -1.97 -8.54 3.61
CA ASP A 11 -1.13 -9.46 4.38
C ASP A 11 0.35 -9.41 3.94
N HIS A 12 0.61 -9.18 2.65
CA HIS A 12 1.97 -8.88 2.17
C HIS A 12 2.46 -7.54 2.72
N LEU A 13 1.62 -6.49 2.66
CA LEU A 13 1.98 -5.19 3.25
C LEU A 13 2.34 -5.31 4.74
N ARG A 14 1.57 -6.08 5.52
CA ARG A 14 1.83 -6.33 6.96
C ARG A 14 3.16 -7.03 7.23
N SER A 15 3.59 -7.90 6.32
CA SER A 15 4.82 -8.68 6.50
C SER A 15 6.08 -7.88 6.14
N HIS A 16 5.95 -6.90 5.24
CA HIS A 16 7.08 -6.13 4.71
C HIS A 16 7.15 -4.68 5.22
N ILE A 17 6.05 -4.13 5.74
CA ILE A 17 5.97 -2.73 6.15
C ILE A 17 5.82 -2.64 7.66
N ILE A 18 6.79 -1.97 8.29
CA ILE A 18 6.72 -1.58 9.69
C ILE A 18 6.12 -0.18 9.74
N TRP A 19 4.99 -0.04 10.43
CA TRP A 19 4.32 1.25 10.60
C TRP A 19 4.94 2.05 11.77
N PRO A 20 5.02 3.39 11.68
CA PRO A 20 4.59 4.24 10.56
C PRO A 20 5.55 4.18 9.36
N ALA A 21 5.02 4.23 8.14
CA ALA A 21 5.80 4.11 6.91
C ALA A 21 5.46 5.22 5.90
N SER A 22 6.47 5.75 5.24
CA SER A 22 6.32 6.73 4.15
C SER A 22 5.82 6.07 2.87
N LYS A 23 5.17 6.86 2.01
CA LYS A 23 4.83 6.43 0.63
C LYS A 23 6.02 5.79 -0.08
N ALA A 24 7.22 6.36 0.05
CA ALA A 24 8.42 5.86 -0.59
C ALA A 24 8.80 4.46 -0.09
N GLU A 25 8.72 4.22 1.22
CA GLU A 25 8.97 2.90 1.85
C GLU A 25 7.93 1.87 1.42
N ILE A 26 6.65 2.26 1.40
CA ILE A 26 5.54 1.39 0.95
C ILE A 26 5.73 1.02 -0.52
N VAL A 27 6.03 2.00 -1.39
CA VAL A 27 6.28 1.75 -2.82
C VAL A 27 7.53 0.90 -3.01
N ALA A 28 8.60 1.12 -2.24
CA ALA A 28 9.80 0.29 -2.30
C ALA A 28 9.52 -1.16 -1.89
N ALA A 29 8.73 -1.37 -0.83
CA ALA A 29 8.29 -2.69 -0.40
C ALA A 29 7.41 -3.37 -1.48
N CYS A 30 6.49 -2.63 -2.11
CA CYS A 30 5.63 -3.15 -3.17
C CYS A 30 6.35 -3.37 -4.52
N ASN A 31 7.41 -2.63 -4.82
CA ASN A 31 8.13 -2.72 -6.10
C ASN A 31 9.06 -3.94 -6.17
N GLY A 32 9.33 -4.59 -5.03
CA GLY A 32 10.13 -5.81 -4.93
C GLY A 32 9.33 -7.11 -4.95
N GLU A 33 8.00 -7.05 -4.85
CA GLU A 33 7.12 -8.23 -4.72
C GLU A 33 5.98 -8.22 -5.76
N ASP A 34 5.24 -9.33 -5.81
CA ASP A 34 4.12 -9.67 -6.71
C ASP A 34 2.86 -8.78 -6.51
N VAL A 35 3.07 -7.46 -6.42
CA VAL A 35 2.02 -6.46 -6.32
C VAL A 35 1.60 -6.08 -7.73
N SER A 36 0.30 -6.13 -7.99
CA SER A 36 -0.25 -5.78 -9.29
C SER A 36 0.19 -4.36 -9.70
N PRO A 37 0.55 -4.11 -10.97
CA PRO A 37 0.95 -2.79 -11.47
C PRO A 37 -0.08 -1.69 -11.19
N GLU A 38 -1.37 -2.06 -11.13
CA GLU A 38 -2.46 -1.16 -10.77
C GLU A 38 -2.31 -0.64 -9.33
N VAL A 39 -2.00 -1.50 -8.36
CA VAL A 39 -1.80 -1.14 -6.95
C VAL A 39 -0.59 -0.22 -6.80
N LEU A 40 0.52 -0.55 -7.47
CA LEU A 40 1.73 0.28 -7.51
C LEU A 40 1.45 1.66 -8.12
N ASN A 41 0.63 1.74 -9.17
CA ASN A 41 0.24 3.02 -9.77
C ASN A 41 -0.67 3.84 -8.85
N GLU A 42 -1.61 3.22 -8.16
CA GLU A 42 -2.47 3.89 -7.19
C GLU A 42 -1.64 4.42 -6.01
N LEU A 43 -0.70 3.63 -5.48
CA LEU A 43 0.26 4.06 -4.45
C LEU A 43 1.12 5.25 -4.91
N LYS A 44 1.60 5.23 -6.16
CA LYS A 44 2.36 6.35 -6.75
C LYS A 44 1.54 7.63 -6.89
N ARG A 45 0.22 7.54 -7.06
CA ARG A 45 -0.70 8.69 -7.14
C ARG A 45 -1.05 9.29 -5.77
N MET A 46 -0.77 8.59 -4.68
CA MET A 46 -1.02 9.10 -3.34
C MET A 46 -0.11 10.29 -3.02
N PRO A 47 -0.57 11.22 -2.15
CA PRO A 47 0.29 12.28 -1.62
C PRO A 47 1.52 11.68 -0.94
N ASP A 48 2.63 12.40 -1.02
CA ASP A 48 3.84 12.04 -0.27
C ASP A 48 3.60 12.33 1.21
N GLN A 49 3.29 11.28 1.96
CA GLN A 49 2.98 11.34 3.38
C GLN A 49 3.42 10.06 4.09
N THR A 50 3.56 10.17 5.41
CA THR A 50 3.76 9.02 6.29
C THR A 50 2.41 8.54 6.81
N PHE A 51 2.14 7.27 6.58
CA PHE A 51 0.95 6.60 7.06
C PHE A 51 1.23 5.98 8.42
N GLN A 52 0.33 6.19 9.37
CA GLN A 52 0.46 5.67 10.73
C GLN A 52 0.05 4.20 10.82
N SER A 53 -0.77 3.73 9.88
CA SER A 53 -1.23 2.34 9.82
C SER A 53 -1.69 1.98 8.41
N GLU A 54 -1.78 0.68 8.16
CA GLU A 54 -2.42 0.12 6.96
C GLU A 54 -3.86 0.57 6.78
N SER A 55 -4.58 0.88 7.86
CA SER A 55 -5.99 1.29 7.81
C SER A 55 -6.15 2.67 7.17
N GLU A 56 -5.17 3.56 7.36
CA GLU A 56 -5.14 4.84 6.65
C GLU A 56 -4.88 4.64 5.16
N LEU A 57 -4.00 3.69 4.82
CA LEU A 57 -3.69 3.34 3.45
C LEU A 57 -4.90 2.70 2.74
N ASN A 58 -5.61 1.79 3.41
CA ASN A 58 -6.85 1.16 2.91
C ASN A 58 -7.88 2.22 2.50
N LYS A 59 -8.19 3.17 3.40
CA LYS A 59 -9.20 4.21 3.17
C LYS A 59 -8.91 5.07 1.94
N MET A 60 -7.66 5.17 1.54
CA MET A 60 -7.25 5.97 0.38
C MET A 60 -7.23 5.16 -0.91
N LEU A 61 -6.92 3.86 -0.83
CA LEU A 61 -6.76 2.97 -1.99
C LEU A 61 -8.04 2.23 -2.37
N VAL A 62 -8.88 1.91 -1.39
CA VAL A 62 -10.19 1.28 -1.60
C VAL A 62 -11.24 2.36 -1.83
N LYS A 63 -11.92 2.30 -2.97
CA LYS A 63 -13.04 3.17 -3.33
C LYS A 63 -14.27 2.35 -3.67
#